data_AF-A0A931XMP0-F1
#
_entry.id   AF-A0A931XMP0-F1
#
_cell.length_a   1.000
_cell.length_b   1.000
_cell.length_c   1.000
_cell.angle_alpha   90.00
_cell.angle_beta   90.00
_cell.angle_gamma   90.00
#
_symmetry.space_group_name_H-M   'P 1'
#
loop_
_entity.id
_entity.type
_entity.pdbx_description
1 polymer ?
#
loop_
_entity_poly.entity_id
_entity_poly.type
_entity_poly.pdbx_seq_one_letter_code
_entity_poly.pdbx_strand_id
1 'polypeptide(L)'
;MTQTRAEKLKQLRGKLKELEEVKLKEALAKYGQAYQESGAAWNENAAWELADEEVSVLRAMVSQVKNEIRQLEHSPKLATIEVGGSKKD
;
A
#
# COMPACT_ATOMS: atom_id res chain seq x y z
N MET A 1 -4.15 24.35 6.69
CA MET A 1 -2.75 24.26 6.20
C MET A 1 -2.74 23.33 5.00
N THR A 2 -2.27 23.79 3.84
CA THR A 2 -2.23 22.99 2.62
C THR A 2 -1.01 22.08 2.66
N GLN A 3 -1.22 20.78 2.75
CA GLN A 3 -0.14 19.80 2.76
C GLN A 3 0.56 19.80 1.40
N THR A 4 1.88 19.97 1.40
CA THR A 4 2.68 19.96 0.18
C THR A 4 2.86 18.53 -0.36
N ARG A 5 3.10 18.41 -1.67
CA ARG A 5 3.40 17.13 -2.33
C ARG A 5 4.54 16.38 -1.63
N ALA A 6 5.56 17.11 -1.17
CA ALA A 6 6.71 16.54 -0.46
C ALA A 6 6.33 15.96 0.91
N GLU A 7 5.49 16.67 1.67
CA GLU A 7 4.99 16.19 2.97
C GLU A 7 4.11 14.95 2.80
N LYS A 8 3.24 14.93 1.77
CA LYS A 8 2.41 13.76 1.46
C LYS A 8 3.25 12.55 1.06
N LEU A 9 4.28 12.74 0.23
CA LEU A 9 5.23 11.65 -0.11
C LEU A 9 5.97 11.13 1.12
N LYS A 10 6.42 12.01 2.01
CA LYS A 10 7.09 11.60 3.27
C LYS A 10 6.16 10.75 4.13
N GLN A 11 4.90 11.16 4.27
CA GLN A 11 3.90 10.40 5.03
C GLN A 11 3.61 9.03 4.40
N LEU A 12 3.39 8.99 3.08
CA LEU A 12 3.11 7.73 2.39
C LEU A 12 4.28 6.76 2.45
N ARG A 13 5.52 7.25 2.31
CA ARG A 13 6.72 6.42 2.50
C ARG A 13 6.87 5.92 3.94
N GLY A 14 6.54 6.75 4.93
CA GLY A 14 6.48 6.33 6.33
C GLY A 14 5.45 5.22 6.57
N LYS A 15 4.23 5.40 6.05
CA LYS A 15 3.16 4.40 6.10
C LYS A 15 3.53 3.12 5.37
N LEU A 16 4.18 3.23 4.21
CA LEU A 16 4.68 2.09 3.45
C LEU A 16 5.68 1.29 4.29
N LYS A 17 6.64 1.98 4.91
CA LYS A 17 7.64 1.35 5.78
C LYS A 17 6.99 0.63 6.96
N GLU A 18 6.02 1.26 7.63
CA GLU A 18 5.29 0.62 8.73
C GLU A 18 4.51 -0.63 8.26
N LEU A 19 3.82 -0.54 7.12
CA LEU A 19 3.09 -1.66 6.56
C LEU A 19 4.01 -2.83 6.19
N GLU A 20 5.16 -2.56 5.56
CA GLU A 20 6.09 -3.60 5.10
C GLU A 20 6.97 -4.16 6.22
N GLU A 21 7.55 -3.30 7.06
CA GLU A 21 8.56 -3.70 8.04
C GLU A 21 7.98 -4.18 9.36
N VAL A 22 6.77 -3.74 9.71
CA VAL A 22 6.12 -4.11 10.97
C VAL A 22 4.96 -5.04 10.67
N LYS A 23 3.88 -4.51 10.08
CA LYS A 23 2.61 -5.23 10.01
C LYS A 23 2.70 -6.49 9.14
N LEU A 24 3.29 -6.38 7.95
CA LEU A 24 3.43 -7.52 7.06
C LEU A 24 4.40 -8.57 7.62
N LYS A 25 5.48 -8.17 8.28
CA LYS A 25 6.41 -9.12 8.92
C LYS A 25 5.74 -9.85 10.09
N GLU A 26 4.98 -9.14 10.91
CA GLU A 26 4.23 -9.73 12.03
C GLU A 26 3.17 -10.71 11.54
N ALA A 27 2.38 -10.33 10.52
CA ALA A 27 1.38 -11.21 9.92
C ALA A 27 2.01 -12.46 9.29
N LEU A 28 3.15 -12.31 8.58
CA LEU A 28 3.90 -13.45 8.04
C LEU A 28 4.47 -14.35 9.15
N ALA A 29 4.90 -13.78 10.28
CA ALA A 29 5.35 -14.57 11.42
C ALA A 29 4.21 -15.39 12.02
N LYS A 30 3.03 -14.78 12.23
CA LYS A 30 1.83 -15.49 12.71
C LYS A 30 1.40 -16.59 11.74
N TYR A 31 1.39 -16.30 10.43
CA TYR A 31 1.08 -17.28 9.38
C TYR A 31 2.05 -18.47 9.45
N GLY A 32 3.36 -18.21 9.59
CA GLY A 32 4.37 -19.26 9.71
C GLY A 32 4.23 -20.09 10.99
N GLN A 33 3.93 -19.43 12.12
CA GLN A 33 3.69 -20.12 13.39
C GLN A 33 2.44 -20.99 13.32
N ALA A 34 1.31 -20.45 12.84
CA ALA A 34 0.07 -21.19 12.69
C ALA A 34 0.25 -22.40 11.75
N TYR A 35 1.02 -22.25 10.67
CA TYR A 35 1.34 -23.35 9.77
C TYR A 35 2.14 -24.46 10.49
N GLN A 36 3.17 -24.08 11.25
CA GLN A 36 4.00 -25.03 11.99
C GLN A 36 3.23 -25.76 13.10
N GLU A 37 2.39 -25.04 13.86
CA GLU A 37 1.58 -25.61 14.95
C GLU A 37 0.52 -26.59 14.44
N SER A 38 0.01 -26.37 13.24
CA SER A 38 -1.05 -27.21 12.66
C SER A 38 -0.56 -28.53 12.08
N GLY A 39 0.75 -28.65 11.79
CA GLY A 39 1.32 -29.81 11.12
C GLY A 39 0.64 -30.09 9.77
N ALA A 40 0.03 -31.27 9.63
CA ALA A 40 -0.63 -31.68 8.39
C ALA A 40 -2.05 -31.09 8.19
N ALA A 41 -2.67 -30.53 9.23
CA ALA A 41 -4.05 -30.00 9.20
C ALA A 41 -4.10 -28.45 9.16
N TRP A 42 -3.07 -27.82 8.61
CA TRP A 42 -2.96 -26.35 8.54
C TRP A 42 -4.11 -25.69 7.79
N ASN A 43 -4.67 -26.39 6.80
CA ASN A 43 -5.79 -25.91 5.99
C ASN A 43 -7.13 -25.89 6.74
N GLU A 44 -7.20 -26.51 7.92
CA GLU A 44 -8.38 -26.48 8.79
C GLU A 44 -8.15 -25.59 10.02
N ASN A 45 -6.95 -25.02 10.18
CA ASN A 45 -6.66 -24.15 11.30
C ASN A 45 -7.14 -22.72 11.01
N ALA A 46 -8.19 -22.31 11.73
CA ALA A 46 -8.73 -20.95 11.68
C ALA A 46 -7.70 -19.84 11.94
N ALA A 47 -6.67 -20.11 12.77
CA ALA A 47 -5.60 -19.15 13.01
C ALA A 47 -4.68 -18.99 11.79
N TRP A 48 -4.49 -20.05 11.01
CA TRP A 48 -3.72 -19.99 9.76
C TRP A 48 -4.51 -19.24 8.68
N GLU A 49 -5.81 -19.56 8.52
CA GLU A 49 -6.69 -18.91 7.56
C GLU A 49 -6.80 -17.41 7.83
N LEU A 50 -7.03 -17.02 9.08
CA LEU A 50 -7.07 -15.61 9.47
C LEU A 50 -5.75 -14.88 9.20
N ALA A 51 -4.61 -15.54 9.46
CA ALA A 51 -3.31 -14.95 9.19
C ALA A 51 -3.03 -14.81 7.68
N ASP A 52 -3.49 -15.75 6.86
CA ASP A 52 -3.38 -15.68 5.39
C ASP A 52 -4.23 -14.52 4.81
N GLU A 53 -5.46 -14.34 5.31
CA GLU A 53 -6.30 -13.20 4.97
C GLU A 53 -5.65 -11.87 5.39
N GLU A 54 -5.10 -11.80 6.60
CA GLU A 54 -4.39 -10.62 7.11
C GLU A 54 -3.19 -10.27 6.22
N VAL A 55 -2.39 -11.26 5.82
CA VAL A 55 -1.27 -11.08 4.88
C VAL A 55 -1.76 -10.56 3.52
N SER A 56 -2.86 -11.12 3.00
CA SER A 56 -3.44 -10.72 1.72
C SER A 56 -3.93 -9.27 1.73
N VAL A 57 -4.64 -8.86 2.79
CA VAL A 57 -5.08 -7.47 2.98
C VAL A 57 -3.90 -6.51 3.08
N LEU A 58 -2.88 -6.86 3.88
CA LEU A 58 -1.69 -6.02 4.04
C LEU A 58 -0.93 -5.86 2.72
N ARG A 59 -0.79 -6.92 1.91
CA ARG A 59 -0.18 -6.85 0.57
C ARG A 59 -0.97 -5.96 -0.38
N ALA A 60 -2.30 -6.00 -0.31
CA ALA A 60 -3.15 -5.10 -1.09
C ALA A 60 -2.95 -3.64 -0.66
N MET A 61 -2.90 -3.36 0.64
CA MET A 61 -2.64 -2.02 1.17
C MET A 61 -1.26 -1.49 0.77
N VAL A 62 -0.22 -2.32 0.86
CA VAL A 62 1.14 -1.99 0.39
C VAL A 62 1.12 -1.62 -1.09
N SER A 63 0.46 -2.44 -1.91
CA SER A 63 0.33 -2.18 -3.35
C SER A 63 -0.37 -0.85 -3.64
N GLN A 64 -1.45 -0.54 -2.92
CA GLN A 64 -2.15 0.74 -3.06
C GLN A 64 -1.26 1.94 -2.67
N VAL A 65 -0.55 1.87 -1.55
CA VAL A 65 0.33 2.94 -1.10
C VAL A 65 1.49 3.15 -2.09
N LYS A 66 2.08 2.06 -2.60
CA LYS A 66 3.11 2.13 -3.66
C LYS A 66 2.58 2.81 -4.92
N ASN A 67 1.35 2.47 -5.33
CA ASN A 67 0.71 3.12 -6.48
C ASN A 67 0.46 4.60 -6.23
N GLU A 68 0.02 4.99 -5.03
CA GLU A 68 -0.19 6.40 -4.69
C GLU A 68 1.14 7.18 -4.67
N ILE A 69 2.20 6.60 -4.11
CA ILE A 69 3.56 7.19 -4.18
C ILE A 69 3.97 7.36 -5.64
N ARG A 70 3.84 6.31 -6.46
CA ARG A 70 4.21 6.35 -7.88
C ARG A 70 3.40 7.42 -8.63
N GLN A 71 2.10 7.52 -8.40
CA GLN A 71 1.26 8.56 -8.98
C GLN A 71 1.69 9.96 -8.52
N LEU A 72 2.03 10.12 -7.24
CA LEU A 72 2.53 11.38 -6.70
C LEU A 72 3.95 11.69 -7.13
N GLU A 73 4.77 10.75 -7.58
CA GLU A 73 6.12 10.98 -8.12
C GLU A 73 6.07 11.26 -9.61
N HIS A 74 5.25 10.50 -10.33
CA HIS A 74 5.16 10.50 -11.79
C HIS A 74 3.93 11.20 -12.36
N SER A 75 3.09 11.85 -11.56
CA SER A 75 2.18 12.85 -12.10
C SER A 75 3.03 14.06 -12.52
N PRO A 76 3.29 14.29 -13.82
CA PRO A 76 3.40 15.67 -14.24
C PRO A 76 2.07 16.29 -13.80
N LYS A 77 2.11 17.45 -13.15
CA LYS A 77 0.92 18.31 -13.15
C LYS A 77 0.42 18.33 -14.60
N LEU A 78 -0.91 18.28 -14.79
CA LEU A 78 -1.57 18.70 -16.01
C LEU A 78 -0.63 19.60 -16.78
N ALA A 79 -0.04 19.08 -17.87
CA ALA A 79 0.74 19.91 -18.76
C ALA A 79 -0.24 20.99 -19.20
N THR A 80 -0.01 22.18 -18.65
CA THR A 80 -0.41 23.48 -19.14
C THR A 80 -1.22 23.39 -20.44
N ILE A 81 -2.54 23.32 -20.33
CA ILE A 81 -3.41 23.89 -21.36
C ILE A 81 -3.73 25.29 -20.85
N GLU A 82 -2.71 26.17 -20.84
CA GLU A 82 -2.96 27.60 -20.84
C GLU A 82 -3.43 27.97 -22.25
N VAL A 83 -4.73 28.24 -22.34
CA VAL A 83 -5.35 29.35 -23.07
C VAL A 83 -4.50 29.97 -24.19
N GLY A 84 -4.93 29.73 -25.42
CA GLY A 84 -4.57 30.55 -26.57
C GLY A 84 -5.76 30.72 -27.51
N GLY A 85 -6.32 31.93 -27.57
CA GLY A 85 -6.94 32.43 -28.81
C GLY A 85 -8.45 32.60 -28.81
N SER A 86 -8.90 33.78 -28.39
CA SER A 86 -10.17 34.37 -28.78
C SER A 86 -10.32 34.50 -30.31
N LYS A 87 -11.59 34.46 -30.75
CA LYS A 87 -12.20 35.26 -31.83
C LYS A 87 -12.05 34.80 -33.30
N LYS A 88 -13.26 34.63 -33.89
CA LYS A 88 -13.74 35.14 -35.19
C LYS A 88 -13.25 34.41 -36.46
N ASP A 89 -14.19 33.79 -37.17
CA ASP A 89 -14.70 34.28 -38.47
C ASP A 89 -16.17 33.90 -38.63
#